data_AF-A0A5B6ZMH4-F1
#
_entry.id   AF-A0A5B6ZMH4-F1
#
_cell.length_a   1.000
_cell.length_b   1.000
_cell.length_c   1.000
_cell.angle_alpha   90.00
_cell.angle_beta   90.00
_cell.angle_gamma   90.00
#
_symmetry.space_group_name_H-M   'P 1'
#
loop_
_entity.id
_entity.type
_entity.pdbx_description
1 polymer ?
#
loop_
_entity_poly.entity_id
_entity_poly.type
_entity_poly.pdbx_seq_one_letter_code
_entity_poly.pdbx_strand_id
1 'polypeptide(L)'
;FRLKRLAQEYDLIATSFIGMDSKSLKIISSLALSCSLLAFSTGFSLFIPNLHAKNFRICGLENSVCCLHAMLIQDLLGRLWHIDCETSTKLWLLLKICGQFKSSFISQSRNQILTGYEARGIFAVCSYAVTGVCGLQNEANRLHDDEILSQVTNDGLQLLLDITTKWMHIPFRTPNHFFRVRPCISSELFALTGDSGTPDGIFILQGFHLSLNLCLQLKNVSPDLPVRLTKLYCILYCRTSFQINFQSGEENKGQMQLDCQDWGADDMVDLNEKLLQYVTGCTETTQGMRDGDNTGDCEVVDACVCFEPNERGQGFSNCVLDVSAFPVGSYRIKWHSCCMDDKGSYWSLLPLNAGPVFTVRKSSVFG
;
A
#
# COMPACT_ATOMS: atom_id res chain seq x y z
N PHE A 1 -10.90 -3.72 -7.54
CA PHE A 1 -9.54 -3.63 -6.95
C PHE A 1 -8.70 -2.50 -7.54
N ARG A 2 -8.56 -2.37 -8.87
CA ARG A 2 -7.75 -1.29 -9.52
C ARG A 2 -8.06 0.13 -9.03
N LEU A 3 -9.33 0.46 -8.76
CA LEU A 3 -9.71 1.78 -8.25
C LEU A 3 -9.24 2.01 -6.80
N LYS A 4 -9.39 1.02 -5.90
CA LYS A 4 -8.81 1.08 -4.55
C LYS A 4 -7.28 1.26 -4.64
N ARG A 5 -6.64 0.49 -5.52
CA ARG A 5 -5.19 0.58 -5.75
C ARG A 5 -4.76 2.00 -6.13
N LEU A 6 -5.45 2.59 -7.09
CA LEU A 6 -5.20 3.95 -7.54
C LEU A 6 -5.39 4.98 -6.40
N ALA A 7 -6.36 4.76 -5.50
CA ALA A 7 -6.52 5.61 -4.31
C ALA A 7 -5.28 5.54 -3.40
N GLN A 8 -4.72 4.35 -3.19
CA GLN A 8 -3.51 4.16 -2.40
C GLN A 8 -2.26 4.74 -3.08
N GLU A 9 -2.16 4.70 -4.40
CA GLU A 9 -1.09 5.36 -5.15
C GLU A 9 -1.14 6.88 -4.98
N TYR A 10 -2.33 7.49 -5.01
CA TYR A 10 -2.48 8.91 -4.70
C TYR A 10 -2.06 9.25 -3.27
N ASP A 11 -2.35 8.38 -2.30
CA ASP A 11 -1.87 8.55 -0.92
C ASP A 11 -0.34 8.43 -0.83
N LEU A 12 0.27 7.51 -1.58
CA LEU A 12 1.71 7.37 -1.68
C LEU A 12 2.35 8.64 -2.25
N ILE A 13 1.77 9.24 -3.29
CA ILE A 13 2.21 10.53 -3.83
C ILE A 13 2.08 11.63 -2.76
N ALA A 14 0.93 11.72 -2.08
CA ALA A 14 0.70 12.74 -1.05
C ALA A 14 1.71 12.64 0.10
N THR A 15 2.11 11.42 0.47
CA THR A 15 3.08 11.17 1.55
C THR A 15 4.54 11.17 1.10
N SER A 16 4.84 11.12 -0.20
CA SER A 16 6.22 11.13 -0.72
C SER A 16 6.76 12.54 -1.01
N PHE A 17 5.88 13.52 -1.22
CA PHE A 17 6.26 14.89 -1.56
C PHE A 17 6.10 15.84 -0.36
N ILE A 18 7.08 15.78 0.54
CA ILE A 18 7.14 16.65 1.72
C ILE A 18 7.16 18.12 1.28
N GLY A 19 6.24 18.93 1.81
CA GLY A 19 6.11 20.35 1.47
C GLY A 19 5.28 20.63 0.21
N MET A 20 4.53 19.65 -0.30
CA MET A 20 3.50 19.88 -1.31
C MET A 20 2.54 20.99 -0.85
N ASP A 21 2.19 21.89 -1.77
CA ASP A 21 1.28 22.98 -1.45
C ASP A 21 -0.12 22.45 -1.10
N SER A 22 -0.79 23.14 -0.19
CA SER A 22 -2.08 22.68 0.35
C SER A 22 -3.17 22.52 -0.72
N LYS A 23 -3.12 23.27 -1.83
CA LYS A 23 -4.10 23.16 -2.93
C LYS A 23 -3.84 21.91 -3.75
N SER A 24 -2.58 21.63 -4.08
CA SER A 24 -2.18 20.38 -4.76
C SER A 24 -2.49 19.15 -3.90
N LEU A 25 -2.19 19.19 -2.60
CA LEU A 25 -2.50 18.10 -1.67
C LEU A 25 -4.01 17.81 -1.62
N LYS A 26 -4.85 18.85 -1.50
CA LYS A 26 -6.32 18.72 -1.52
C LYS A 26 -6.82 18.07 -2.81
N ILE A 27 -6.25 18.43 -3.96
CA ILE A 27 -6.64 17.84 -5.25
C ILE A 27 -6.28 16.35 -5.27
N ILE A 28 -5.07 15.97 -4.86
CA ILE A 28 -4.64 14.56 -4.81
C ILE A 28 -5.51 13.76 -3.83
N SER A 29 -5.78 14.28 -2.63
CA SER A 29 -6.70 13.63 -1.68
C SER A 29 -8.13 13.50 -2.23
N SER A 30 -8.60 14.47 -3.02
CA SER A 30 -9.92 14.41 -3.67
C SER A 30 -9.97 13.34 -4.78
N LEU A 31 -8.86 13.16 -5.52
CA LEU A 31 -8.72 12.09 -6.50
C LEU A 31 -8.70 10.73 -5.80
N ALA A 32 -7.95 10.58 -4.71
CA ALA A 32 -7.93 9.37 -3.91
C ALA A 32 -9.32 9.01 -3.39
N LEU A 33 -10.05 9.99 -2.82
CA LEU A 33 -11.43 9.81 -2.37
C LEU A 33 -12.37 9.41 -3.51
N SER A 34 -12.23 10.02 -4.69
CA SER A 34 -13.01 9.64 -5.87
C SER A 34 -12.78 8.19 -6.26
N CYS A 35 -11.52 7.75 -6.25
CA CYS A 35 -11.17 6.36 -6.54
C CYS A 35 -11.76 5.39 -5.50
N SER A 36 -11.71 5.72 -4.20
CA SER A 36 -12.34 4.93 -3.14
C SER A 36 -13.86 4.88 -3.26
N LEU A 37 -14.51 6.00 -3.59
CA LEU A 37 -15.94 6.07 -3.85
C LEU A 37 -16.34 5.15 -5.00
N LEU A 38 -15.63 5.22 -6.13
CA LEU A 38 -15.92 4.37 -7.29
C LEU A 38 -15.60 2.90 -6.98
N ALA A 39 -14.54 2.61 -6.23
CA ALA A 39 -14.21 1.24 -5.79
C ALA A 39 -15.31 0.66 -4.89
N PHE A 40 -15.79 1.43 -3.91
CA PHE A 40 -16.93 1.06 -3.07
C PHE A 40 -18.19 0.85 -3.91
N SER A 41 -18.52 1.78 -4.80
CA SER A 41 -19.75 1.75 -5.59
C SER A 41 -19.78 0.58 -6.58
N THR A 42 -18.66 0.29 -7.25
CA THR A 42 -18.55 -0.89 -8.14
C THR A 42 -18.57 -2.21 -7.38
N GLY A 43 -18.21 -2.19 -6.09
CA GLY A 43 -18.31 -3.32 -5.19
C GLY A 43 -19.72 -3.58 -4.63
N PHE A 44 -20.76 -2.87 -5.08
CA PHE A 44 -22.10 -2.94 -4.46
C PHE A 44 -22.69 -4.34 -4.39
N SER A 45 -22.42 -5.18 -5.39
CA SER A 45 -22.90 -6.57 -5.44
C SER A 45 -22.33 -7.44 -4.32
N LEU A 46 -21.17 -7.06 -3.78
CA LEU A 46 -20.54 -7.71 -2.62
C LEU A 46 -21.26 -7.39 -1.32
N PHE A 47 -22.10 -6.34 -1.30
CA PHE A 47 -22.77 -5.84 -0.10
C PHE A 47 -24.14 -6.49 0.14
N ILE A 48 -24.59 -7.33 -0.82
CA ILE A 48 -25.89 -7.99 -0.82
C ILE A 48 -25.69 -9.52 -0.65
N PRO A 49 -26.02 -10.09 0.53
CA PRO A 49 -25.71 -11.49 0.88
C PRO A 49 -26.27 -12.55 -0.09
N ASN A 50 -27.47 -12.33 -0.66
CA ASN A 50 -28.12 -13.29 -1.55
C ASN A 50 -27.57 -13.26 -3.00
N LEU A 51 -26.96 -12.14 -3.43
CA LEU A 51 -26.22 -12.04 -4.70
C LEU A 51 -24.83 -12.67 -4.58
N HIS A 52 -24.24 -12.53 -3.40
CA HIS A 52 -22.97 -13.11 -3.01
C HIS A 52 -22.99 -14.65 -3.05
N ALA A 53 -24.05 -15.28 -2.53
CA ALA A 53 -24.16 -16.74 -2.47
C ALA A 53 -24.31 -17.43 -3.85
N LYS A 54 -25.02 -16.81 -4.81
CA LYS A 54 -25.26 -17.39 -6.14
C LYS A 54 -24.06 -17.29 -7.08
N ASN A 55 -23.29 -16.19 -7.04
CA ASN A 55 -22.17 -15.98 -7.95
C ASN A 55 -20.87 -16.69 -7.50
N PHE A 56 -20.69 -16.97 -6.21
CA PHE A 56 -19.40 -17.44 -5.67
C PHE A 56 -19.38 -18.85 -5.06
N ARG A 57 -20.54 -19.52 -4.89
CA ARG A 57 -20.56 -20.99 -4.63
C ARG A 57 -19.85 -21.81 -5.71
N ILE A 58 -19.64 -21.21 -6.88
CA ILE A 58 -18.93 -21.82 -8.02
C ILE A 58 -17.39 -21.73 -7.86
N CYS A 59 -16.86 -20.88 -6.95
CA CYS A 59 -15.42 -20.57 -6.87
C CYS A 59 -14.74 -20.87 -5.51
N GLY A 60 -15.43 -21.40 -4.50
CA GLY A 60 -14.81 -21.87 -3.25
C GLY A 60 -14.09 -20.79 -2.41
N LEU A 61 -14.46 -19.52 -2.56
CA LEU A 61 -13.72 -18.35 -2.05
C LEU A 61 -14.45 -17.59 -0.92
N GLU A 62 -15.17 -18.28 -0.03
CA GLU A 62 -16.05 -17.63 0.96
C GLU A 62 -15.28 -16.73 1.97
N ASN A 63 -14.05 -17.09 2.36
CA ASN A 63 -13.26 -16.31 3.32
C ASN A 63 -12.57 -15.07 2.73
N SER A 64 -12.26 -15.06 1.42
CA SER A 64 -11.52 -13.95 0.77
C SER A 64 -12.44 -12.80 0.33
N VAL A 65 -13.73 -13.08 0.11
CA VAL A 65 -14.71 -12.06 -0.33
C VAL A 65 -15.20 -11.17 0.83
N CYS A 66 -15.40 -11.72 2.03
CA CYS A 66 -15.68 -10.91 3.23
C CYS A 66 -14.53 -9.93 3.53
N CYS A 67 -13.28 -10.35 3.31
CA CYS A 67 -12.11 -9.46 3.37
C CYS A 67 -12.21 -8.33 2.34
N LEU A 68 -12.53 -8.64 1.09
CA LEU A 68 -12.63 -7.63 0.04
C LEU A 68 -13.72 -6.59 0.34
N HIS A 69 -14.89 -7.04 0.82
CA HIS A 69 -16.00 -6.19 1.21
C HIS A 69 -15.59 -5.21 2.33
N ALA A 70 -15.00 -5.74 3.40
CA ALA A 70 -14.55 -4.95 4.53
C ALA A 70 -13.47 -3.94 4.11
N MET A 71 -12.53 -4.34 3.25
CA MET A 71 -11.47 -3.46 2.75
C MET A 71 -12.00 -2.25 1.98
N LEU A 72 -13.01 -2.43 1.12
CA LEU A 72 -13.61 -1.32 0.35
C LEU A 72 -14.36 -0.34 1.26
N ILE A 73 -15.09 -0.85 2.27
CA ILE A 73 -15.76 0.00 3.26
C ILE A 73 -14.73 0.74 4.11
N GLN A 74 -13.70 0.04 4.61
CA GLN A 74 -12.68 0.62 5.47
C GLN A 74 -11.89 1.72 4.76
N ASP A 75 -11.53 1.54 3.49
CA ASP A 75 -10.84 2.57 2.71
C ASP A 75 -11.69 3.85 2.58
N LEU A 76 -12.97 3.73 2.23
CA LEU A 76 -13.88 4.88 2.15
C LEU A 76 -14.20 5.48 3.52
N LEU A 77 -14.44 4.64 4.54
CA LEU A 77 -14.69 5.04 5.92
C LEU A 77 -13.51 5.82 6.49
N GLY A 78 -12.29 5.29 6.27
CA GLY A 78 -11.04 5.94 6.63
C GLY A 78 -11.01 7.36 6.07
N ARG A 79 -11.29 7.57 4.79
CA ARG A 79 -11.23 8.92 4.21
C ARG A 79 -12.32 9.88 4.72
N LEU A 80 -13.46 9.35 5.15
CA LEU A 80 -14.62 10.17 5.57
C LEU A 80 -14.73 10.38 7.08
N TRP A 81 -14.02 9.59 7.90
CA TRP A 81 -14.21 9.50 9.36
C TRP A 81 -14.26 10.85 10.09
N HIS A 82 -13.39 11.78 9.71
CA HIS A 82 -13.30 13.11 10.33
C HIS A 82 -13.99 14.22 9.53
N ILE A 83 -14.72 13.86 8.47
CA ILE A 83 -15.32 14.80 7.51
C ILE A 83 -16.84 14.72 7.55
N ASP A 84 -17.40 13.51 7.45
CA ASP A 84 -18.84 13.27 7.36
C ASP A 84 -19.26 12.16 8.34
N CYS A 85 -19.62 12.57 9.56
CA CYS A 85 -20.00 11.67 10.63
C CYS A 85 -21.23 10.82 10.28
N GLU A 86 -22.19 11.36 9.51
CA GLU A 86 -23.40 10.62 9.15
C GLU A 86 -23.07 9.49 8.17
N THR A 87 -22.33 9.82 7.10
CA THR A 87 -21.90 8.83 6.11
C THR A 87 -20.95 7.80 6.72
N SER A 88 -20.03 8.22 7.58
CA SER A 88 -19.14 7.31 8.31
C SER A 88 -19.89 6.37 9.24
N THR A 89 -20.96 6.82 9.89
CA THR A 89 -21.79 5.94 10.74
C THR A 89 -22.47 4.86 9.90
N LYS A 90 -23.02 5.21 8.73
CA LYS A 90 -23.62 4.24 7.80
C LYS A 90 -22.60 3.24 7.30
N LEU A 91 -21.42 3.70 6.88
CA LEU A 91 -20.31 2.82 6.49
C LEU A 91 -19.87 1.89 7.60
N TRP A 92 -19.79 2.38 8.84
CA TRP A 92 -19.44 1.54 9.99
C TRP A 92 -20.50 0.47 10.29
N LEU A 93 -21.79 0.80 10.11
CA LEU A 93 -22.86 -0.19 10.21
C LEU A 93 -22.75 -1.26 9.11
N LEU A 94 -22.45 -0.86 7.88
CA LEU A 94 -22.16 -1.81 6.79
C LEU A 94 -20.99 -2.73 7.14
N LEU A 95 -19.91 -2.17 7.70
CA LEU A 95 -18.72 -2.93 8.09
C LEU A 95 -19.03 -3.99 9.16
N LYS A 96 -19.89 -3.67 10.13
CA LYS A 96 -20.29 -4.62 11.18
C LYS A 96 -21.01 -5.85 10.64
N ILE A 97 -21.75 -5.70 9.55
CA ILE A 97 -22.48 -6.79 8.90
C ILE A 97 -21.49 -7.79 8.28
N CYS A 98 -20.31 -7.34 7.86
CA CYS A 98 -19.24 -8.19 7.34
C CYS A 98 -18.59 -9.09 8.41
N GLY A 99 -18.95 -8.96 9.69
CA GLY A 99 -18.36 -9.70 10.80
C GLY A 99 -17.20 -8.97 11.49
N GLN A 100 -16.44 -9.71 12.30
CA GLN A 100 -15.41 -9.14 13.18
C GLN A 100 -14.13 -8.82 12.39
N PHE A 101 -14.10 -7.65 11.75
CA PHE A 101 -12.88 -7.11 11.15
C PHE A 101 -12.12 -6.24 12.15
N LYS A 102 -10.84 -6.59 12.34
CA LYS A 102 -9.97 -5.92 13.30
C LYS A 102 -9.56 -4.54 12.78
N SER A 103 -9.52 -3.57 13.69
CA SER A 103 -9.53 -2.12 13.44
C SER A 103 -8.20 -1.53 12.96
N SER A 104 -7.21 -2.36 12.59
CA SER A 104 -5.84 -1.92 12.30
C SER A 104 -5.70 -1.07 11.03
N PHE A 105 -6.67 -1.14 10.12
CA PHE A 105 -6.65 -0.42 8.84
C PHE A 105 -7.12 1.05 8.91
N ILE A 106 -7.63 1.51 10.05
CA ILE A 106 -7.98 2.94 10.27
C ILE A 106 -6.72 3.75 10.66
N SER A 107 -5.55 3.31 10.22
CA SER A 107 -4.30 4.03 10.40
C SER A 107 -4.21 5.12 9.34
N GLN A 108 -5.06 6.16 9.46
CA GLN A 108 -4.90 7.36 8.64
C GLN A 108 -3.54 7.97 8.93
N SER A 109 -2.76 8.22 7.87
CA SER A 109 -1.69 9.20 7.99
C SER A 109 -2.34 10.54 8.37
N ARG A 110 -1.82 11.16 9.43
CA ARG A 110 -2.28 12.45 9.99
C ARG A 110 -2.26 13.61 8.97
N ASN A 111 -1.79 13.34 7.76
CA ASN A 111 -1.61 14.25 6.63
C ASN A 111 -2.88 14.45 5.77
N GLN A 112 -3.97 13.71 6.01
CA GLN A 112 -5.12 13.62 5.09
C GLN A 112 -6.39 14.35 5.55
N ILE A 113 -6.27 15.56 6.11
CA ILE A 113 -7.48 16.34 6.46
C ILE A 113 -7.95 17.13 5.23
N LEU A 114 -8.96 16.59 4.53
CA LEU A 114 -9.64 17.25 3.40
C LEU A 114 -10.80 18.12 3.91
N THR A 115 -10.53 19.39 4.26
CA THR A 115 -11.55 20.33 4.79
C THR A 115 -11.94 21.46 3.84
N GLY A 116 -11.75 21.28 2.52
CA GLY A 116 -12.04 22.31 1.52
C GLY A 116 -13.48 22.31 0.99
N TYR A 117 -14.01 23.48 0.62
CA TYR A 117 -15.26 23.61 -0.17
C TYR A 117 -15.20 22.81 -1.48
N GLU A 118 -13.98 22.62 -1.98
CA GLU A 118 -13.63 21.97 -3.24
C GLU A 118 -14.02 20.49 -3.30
N ALA A 119 -14.09 19.82 -2.15
CA ALA A 119 -14.46 18.42 -2.04
C ALA A 119 -15.95 18.19 -1.73
N ARG A 120 -16.75 19.26 -1.54
CA ARG A 120 -18.18 19.16 -1.22
C ARG A 120 -18.98 18.36 -2.25
N GLY A 121 -18.65 18.52 -3.53
CA GLY A 121 -19.27 17.74 -4.60
C GLY A 121 -19.04 16.24 -4.41
N ILE A 122 -17.80 15.84 -4.12
CA ILE A 122 -17.45 14.43 -3.89
C ILE A 122 -18.12 13.90 -2.62
N PHE A 123 -18.13 14.66 -1.53
CA PHE A 123 -18.80 14.25 -0.28
C PHE A 123 -20.31 14.04 -0.48
N ALA A 124 -20.98 14.90 -1.25
CA ALA A 124 -22.38 14.72 -1.56
C ALA A 124 -22.63 13.42 -2.35
N VAL A 125 -21.74 13.08 -3.29
CA VAL A 125 -21.82 11.80 -4.02
C VAL A 125 -21.49 10.61 -3.11
N CYS A 126 -20.54 10.74 -2.17
CA CYS A 126 -20.27 9.73 -1.17
C CYS A 126 -21.51 9.44 -0.30
N SER A 127 -22.12 10.49 0.25
CA SER A 127 -23.33 10.37 1.07
C SER A 127 -24.48 9.73 0.29
N TYR A 128 -24.67 10.13 -0.98
CA TYR A 128 -25.64 9.52 -1.88
C TYR A 128 -25.35 8.03 -2.14
N ALA A 129 -24.11 7.67 -2.48
CA ALA A 129 -23.71 6.29 -2.77
C ALA A 129 -23.89 5.38 -1.55
N VAL A 130 -23.40 5.79 -0.39
CA VAL A 130 -23.49 5.02 0.86
C VAL A 130 -24.96 4.84 1.27
N THR A 131 -25.77 5.89 1.19
CA THR A 131 -27.20 5.81 1.51
C THR A 131 -27.93 4.87 0.56
N GLY A 132 -27.66 4.96 -0.74
CA GLY A 132 -28.24 4.05 -1.74
C GLY A 132 -27.87 2.59 -1.50
N VAL A 133 -26.59 2.30 -1.24
CA VAL A 133 -26.11 0.95 -0.90
C VAL A 133 -26.77 0.41 0.38
N CYS A 134 -26.87 1.23 1.43
CA CYS A 134 -27.58 0.83 2.65
C CYS A 134 -29.06 0.54 2.38
N GLY A 135 -29.71 1.31 1.51
CA GLY A 135 -31.08 1.08 1.06
C GLY A 135 -31.24 -0.28 0.39
N LEU A 136 -30.39 -0.57 -0.60
CA LEU A 136 -30.40 -1.85 -1.33
C LEU A 136 -30.15 -3.04 -0.40
N GLN A 137 -29.21 -2.92 0.54
CA GLN A 137 -28.95 -3.97 1.52
C GLN A 137 -30.15 -4.22 2.43
N ASN A 138 -30.82 -3.16 2.89
CA ASN A 138 -32.02 -3.27 3.72
C ASN A 138 -33.19 -3.92 2.97
N GLU A 139 -33.35 -3.60 1.68
CA GLU A 139 -34.36 -4.20 0.82
C GLU A 139 -34.10 -5.69 0.59
N ALA A 140 -32.84 -6.05 0.27
CA ALA A 140 -32.43 -7.43 0.09
C ALA A 140 -32.57 -8.29 1.36
N ASN A 141 -32.41 -7.70 2.55
CA ASN A 141 -32.57 -8.39 3.83
C ASN A 141 -34.04 -8.64 4.22
N ARG A 142 -35.00 -7.94 3.61
CA ARG A 142 -36.43 -8.03 4.00
C ARG A 142 -37.16 -9.20 3.35
N LEU A 143 -36.69 -9.73 2.22
CA LEU A 143 -37.48 -10.66 1.40
C LEU A 143 -36.59 -11.71 0.72
N HIS A 144 -36.98 -12.99 0.79
CA HIS A 144 -36.18 -14.16 0.38
C HIS A 144 -36.50 -14.70 -1.05
N ASP A 145 -37.11 -13.91 -1.93
CA ASP A 145 -37.52 -14.36 -3.28
C ASP A 145 -36.51 -14.03 -4.39
N ASP A 146 -36.43 -14.92 -5.39
CA ASP A 146 -35.50 -14.83 -6.52
C ASP A 146 -35.82 -13.70 -7.51
N GLU A 147 -37.09 -13.33 -7.67
CA GLU A 147 -37.51 -12.21 -8.52
C GLU A 147 -37.04 -10.86 -7.96
N ILE A 148 -36.96 -10.76 -6.62
CA ILE A 148 -36.50 -9.59 -5.89
C ILE A 148 -34.99 -9.43 -6.04
N LEU A 149 -34.25 -10.53 -6.15
CA LEU A 149 -32.81 -10.48 -6.39
C LEU A 149 -32.46 -9.83 -7.73
N SER A 150 -33.26 -10.11 -8.77
CA SER A 150 -33.15 -9.46 -10.08
C SER A 150 -33.45 -7.96 -9.98
N GLN A 151 -34.51 -7.60 -9.26
CA GLN A 151 -34.88 -6.20 -9.04
C GLN A 151 -33.80 -5.42 -8.29
N VAL A 152 -33.30 -5.94 -7.16
CA VAL A 152 -32.21 -5.33 -6.39
C VAL A 152 -30.93 -5.20 -7.22
N THR A 153 -30.65 -6.14 -8.13
CA THR A 153 -29.50 -6.04 -9.05
C THR A 153 -29.69 -4.89 -10.03
N ASN A 154 -30.86 -4.76 -10.63
CA ASN A 154 -31.18 -3.66 -11.56
C ASN A 154 -31.13 -2.31 -10.85
N ASP A 155 -31.68 -2.21 -9.64
CA ASP A 155 -31.65 -1.00 -8.83
C ASP A 155 -30.22 -0.64 -8.40
N GLY A 156 -29.39 -1.64 -8.13
CA GLY A 156 -27.96 -1.47 -7.87
C GLY A 156 -27.17 -0.98 -9.10
N LEU A 157 -27.44 -1.51 -10.29
CA LEU A 157 -26.85 -1.04 -11.53
C LEU A 157 -27.30 0.39 -11.87
N GLN A 158 -28.57 0.71 -11.64
CA GLN A 158 -29.09 2.06 -11.81
C GLN A 158 -28.43 3.03 -10.82
N LEU A 159 -28.29 2.64 -9.55
CA LEU A 159 -27.56 3.43 -8.56
C LEU A 159 -26.11 3.66 -8.98
N LEU A 160 -25.42 2.64 -9.50
CA LEU A 160 -24.04 2.78 -9.99
C LEU A 160 -23.95 3.77 -11.17
N LEU A 161 -24.91 3.70 -12.10
CA LEU A 161 -25.00 4.65 -13.22
C LEU A 161 -25.24 6.08 -12.71
N ASP A 162 -26.13 6.26 -11.75
CA ASP A 162 -26.44 7.56 -11.16
C ASP A 162 -25.23 8.14 -10.41
N ILE A 163 -24.52 7.31 -9.62
CA ILE A 163 -23.28 7.70 -8.93
C ILE A 163 -22.23 8.13 -9.94
N THR A 164 -22.00 7.31 -10.97
CA THR A 164 -20.98 7.58 -12.00
C THR A 164 -21.33 8.86 -12.75
N THR A 165 -22.59 9.05 -13.09
CA THR A 165 -23.09 10.26 -13.75
C THR A 165 -22.83 11.47 -12.86
N LYS A 166 -23.26 11.45 -11.59
CA LYS A 166 -23.02 12.55 -10.64
C LYS A 166 -21.54 12.84 -10.43
N TRP A 167 -20.71 11.80 -10.38
CA TRP A 167 -19.26 11.93 -10.26
C TRP A 167 -18.65 12.60 -11.49
N MET A 168 -19.07 12.21 -12.71
CA MET A 168 -18.59 12.82 -13.96
C MET A 168 -18.96 14.32 -14.09
N HIS A 169 -20.00 14.78 -13.40
CA HIS A 169 -20.36 16.20 -13.35
C HIS A 169 -19.44 17.02 -12.42
N ILE A 170 -18.58 16.36 -11.63
CA ILE A 170 -17.59 17.06 -10.80
C ILE A 170 -16.43 17.49 -11.70
N PRO A 171 -16.12 18.80 -11.77
CA PRO A 171 -15.04 19.28 -12.64
C PRO A 171 -13.70 18.65 -12.28
N PHE A 172 -13.03 18.09 -13.29
CA PHE A 172 -11.68 17.57 -13.14
C PHE A 172 -10.70 18.70 -12.79
N ARG A 173 -9.77 18.43 -11.87
CA ARG A 173 -8.79 19.41 -11.40
C ARG A 173 -7.39 18.81 -11.48
N THR A 174 -6.47 19.61 -11.98
CA THR A 174 -5.04 19.30 -11.97
C THR A 174 -4.35 20.10 -10.88
N PRO A 175 -3.48 19.46 -10.07
CA PRO A 175 -2.60 20.17 -9.15
C PRO A 175 -1.76 21.22 -9.90
N ASN A 176 -1.81 22.49 -9.45
CA ASN A 176 -1.15 23.61 -10.15
C ASN A 176 0.37 23.48 -10.20
N HIS A 177 0.94 22.65 -9.33
CA HIS A 177 2.37 22.42 -9.23
C HIS A 177 2.71 20.93 -9.24
N PHE A 178 1.95 20.13 -10.00
CA PHE A 178 2.18 18.68 -10.13
C PHE A 178 3.67 18.32 -10.31
N PHE A 179 4.42 19.21 -10.96
CA PHE A 179 5.86 19.11 -11.19
C PHE A 179 6.64 20.39 -10.82
N ARG A 180 6.33 21.12 -9.73
CA ARG A 180 7.38 22.00 -9.20
C ARG A 180 8.46 21.11 -8.60
N VAL A 181 9.50 20.90 -9.41
CA VAL A 181 10.70 20.09 -9.21
C VAL A 181 11.53 20.59 -8.02
N ARG A 182 10.94 20.69 -6.83
CA ARG A 182 11.73 20.49 -5.63
C ARG A 182 12.02 19.01 -5.63
N PRO A 183 13.29 18.59 -5.69
CA PRO A 183 13.60 17.18 -5.69
C PRO A 183 13.01 16.59 -4.41
N CYS A 184 12.15 15.59 -4.56
CA CYS A 184 11.54 14.91 -3.43
C CYS A 184 12.64 14.38 -2.51
N ILE A 185 12.39 14.38 -1.20
CA ILE A 185 13.29 13.69 -0.29
C ILE A 185 13.21 12.21 -0.64
N SER A 186 14.36 11.64 -0.95
CA SER A 186 14.50 10.27 -1.39
C SER A 186 15.54 9.57 -0.54
N SER A 187 15.67 8.27 -0.71
CA SER A 187 16.57 7.45 0.09
C SER A 187 17.42 6.54 -0.78
N GLU A 188 18.65 6.31 -0.33
CA GLU A 188 19.51 5.21 -0.79
C GLU A 188 19.73 4.23 0.36
N LEU A 189 19.67 2.94 0.06
CA LEU A 189 19.98 1.88 1.03
C LEU A 189 21.25 1.15 0.65
N PHE A 190 22.18 1.08 1.59
CA PHE A 190 23.40 0.29 1.49
C PHE A 190 23.36 -0.83 2.51
N ALA A 191 23.80 -2.03 2.12
CA ALA A 191 23.87 -3.19 2.99
C ALA A 191 25.24 -3.85 2.90
N LEU A 192 25.76 -4.29 4.04
CA LEU A 192 27.04 -4.98 4.20
C LEU A 192 26.85 -6.17 5.14
N THR A 193 27.62 -7.24 4.97
CA THR A 193 27.70 -8.31 5.97
C THR A 193 28.82 -8.01 6.97
N GLY A 194 28.73 -8.58 8.17
CA GLY A 194 29.74 -8.39 9.23
C GLY A 194 31.15 -8.89 8.87
N ASP A 195 31.26 -9.82 7.91
CA ASP A 195 32.49 -10.59 7.67
C ASP A 195 33.29 -10.19 6.41
N SER A 196 32.83 -9.24 5.58
CA SER A 196 33.49 -8.95 4.30
C SER A 196 34.23 -7.61 4.29
N GLY A 197 35.55 -7.66 4.53
CA GLY A 197 36.50 -6.70 3.97
C GLY A 197 36.70 -6.86 2.46
N THR A 198 35.94 -7.75 1.81
CA THR A 198 35.97 -7.98 0.36
C THR A 198 34.83 -7.24 -0.34
N PRO A 199 35.11 -6.50 -1.43
CA PRO A 199 34.12 -5.76 -2.21
C PRO A 199 33.20 -6.65 -3.08
N ASP A 200 33.31 -7.98 -2.99
CA ASP A 200 32.78 -8.93 -3.98
C ASP A 200 31.29 -9.28 -3.82
N GLY A 201 30.57 -8.65 -2.88
CA GLY A 201 29.12 -8.82 -2.69
C GLY A 201 28.73 -9.65 -1.46
N ILE A 202 27.42 -9.81 -1.25
CA ILE A 202 26.85 -10.47 -0.08
C ILE A 202 26.68 -11.97 -0.36
N PHE A 203 27.38 -12.82 0.38
CA PHE A 203 27.33 -14.28 0.22
C PHE A 203 26.88 -14.97 1.50
N ILE A 204 26.04 -16.00 1.34
CA ILE A 204 25.62 -16.85 2.45
C ILE A 204 25.54 -18.32 2.04
N LEU A 205 25.74 -19.22 2.98
CA LEU A 205 25.53 -20.65 2.78
C LEU A 205 24.05 -20.98 2.94
N GLN A 206 23.58 -21.94 2.15
CA GLN A 206 22.23 -22.50 2.28
C GLN A 206 22.01 -23.04 3.70
N GLY A 207 20.83 -22.78 4.29
CA GLY A 207 20.49 -23.16 5.66
C GLY A 207 20.82 -22.12 6.73
N PHE A 208 21.38 -20.96 6.37
CA PHE A 208 21.73 -19.89 7.31
C PHE A 208 20.88 -18.63 7.14
N HIS A 209 20.72 -17.86 8.22
CA HIS A 209 20.07 -16.55 8.19
C HIS A 209 21.06 -15.45 7.75
N LEU A 210 20.57 -14.49 6.97
CA LEU A 210 21.36 -13.38 6.44
C LEU A 210 21.37 -12.22 7.43
N SER A 211 22.53 -11.93 8.02
CA SER A 211 22.74 -10.74 8.86
C SER A 211 23.30 -9.59 8.04
N LEU A 212 22.63 -8.44 8.07
CA LEU A 212 22.96 -7.23 7.32
C LEU A 212 23.18 -6.05 8.26
N ASN A 213 24.30 -5.36 8.06
CA ASN A 213 24.55 -4.01 8.53
C ASN A 213 24.03 -3.04 7.46
N LEU A 214 23.07 -2.21 7.82
CA LEU A 214 22.35 -1.32 6.92
C LEU A 214 22.75 0.13 7.16
N CYS A 215 22.91 0.88 6.07
CA CYS A 215 23.03 2.34 6.07
C CYS A 215 21.94 2.90 5.15
N LEU A 216 21.02 3.67 5.73
CA LEU A 216 20.00 4.40 5.00
C LEU A 216 20.44 5.86 4.90
N GLN A 217 20.55 6.38 3.68
CA GLN A 217 20.98 7.76 3.42
C GLN A 217 19.88 8.54 2.72
N LEU A 218 19.45 9.65 3.33
CA LEU A 218 18.56 10.60 2.69
C LEU A 218 19.29 11.42 1.62
N LYS A 219 18.58 11.71 0.54
CA LYS A 219 18.98 12.63 -0.53
C LYS A 219 17.95 13.74 -0.68
N ASN A 220 18.39 14.85 -1.26
CA ASN A 220 17.55 16.01 -1.54
C ASN A 220 16.89 16.64 -0.31
N VAL A 221 17.50 16.46 0.86
CA VAL A 221 17.06 17.12 2.09
C VAL A 221 17.40 18.61 1.97
N SER A 222 16.38 19.45 1.85
CA SER A 222 16.55 20.90 1.84
C SER A 222 16.93 21.37 3.24
N PRO A 223 17.88 22.32 3.39
CA PRO A 223 18.17 22.94 4.69
C PRO A 223 16.96 23.71 5.25
N ASP A 224 16.04 24.16 4.40
CA ASP A 224 14.82 24.89 4.78
C ASP A 224 13.61 23.96 4.94
N LEU A 225 13.83 22.67 5.27
CA LEU A 225 12.74 21.72 5.40
C LEU A 225 11.79 22.15 6.54
N PRO A 226 10.47 22.24 6.28
CA PRO A 226 9.52 22.75 7.28
C PRO A 226 9.25 21.76 8.42
N VAL A 227 9.81 20.56 8.35
CA VAL A 227 9.62 19.46 9.30
C VAL A 227 10.96 18.89 9.70
N ARG A 228 11.10 18.56 10.99
CA ARG A 228 12.30 17.89 11.50
C ARG A 228 12.06 16.39 11.49
N LEU A 229 12.89 15.65 10.76
CA LEU A 229 12.84 14.20 10.70
C LEU A 229 13.42 13.62 12.00
N THR A 230 12.69 12.73 12.66
CA THR A 230 13.07 12.16 13.96
C THR A 230 13.51 10.71 13.88
N LYS A 231 12.85 9.91 13.03
CA LYS A 231 13.15 8.50 12.83
C LYS A 231 13.03 8.14 11.36
N LEU A 232 13.87 7.20 10.92
CA LEU A 232 13.72 6.55 9.62
C LEU A 232 13.37 5.09 9.83
N TYR A 233 12.58 4.54 8.92
CA TYR A 233 12.27 3.13 8.91
C TYR A 233 12.46 2.57 7.50
N CYS A 234 12.84 1.30 7.42
CA CYS A 234 12.98 0.58 6.17
C CYS A 234 12.32 -0.79 6.33
N ILE A 235 11.61 -1.24 5.31
CA ILE A 235 11.20 -2.63 5.16
C ILE A 235 12.08 -3.28 4.08
N LEU A 236 12.67 -4.42 4.41
CA LEU A 236 13.33 -5.32 3.49
C LEU A 236 12.38 -6.46 3.14
N TYR A 237 12.41 -6.86 1.88
CA TYR A 237 11.47 -7.83 1.32
C TYR A 237 12.14 -8.70 0.27
N CYS A 238 12.05 -10.01 0.42
CA CYS A 238 12.57 -10.95 -0.56
C CYS A 238 11.65 -12.15 -0.76
N ARG A 239 11.69 -12.71 -1.95
CA ARG A 239 10.97 -13.93 -2.35
C ARG A 239 11.91 -14.81 -3.16
N THR A 240 11.68 -16.11 -3.14
CA THR A 240 12.46 -17.05 -3.98
C THR A 240 12.28 -16.76 -5.49
N SER A 241 11.18 -16.14 -5.90
CA SER A 241 10.96 -15.69 -7.28
C SER A 241 11.80 -14.47 -7.67
N PHE A 242 12.45 -13.77 -6.74
CA PHE A 242 13.34 -12.64 -7.03
C PHE A 242 14.76 -13.08 -7.41
N GLN A 243 14.88 -14.33 -7.88
CA GLN A 243 16.14 -14.87 -8.35
C GLN A 243 16.58 -14.15 -9.62
N ILE A 244 17.79 -13.60 -9.60
CA ILE A 244 18.41 -12.91 -10.73
C ILE A 244 19.08 -13.97 -11.62
N ASN A 245 18.68 -14.01 -12.88
CA ASN A 245 19.38 -14.79 -13.90
C ASN A 245 20.52 -13.95 -14.47
N PHE A 246 21.75 -14.21 -14.06
CA PHE A 246 22.94 -13.71 -14.74
C PHE A 246 23.15 -14.49 -16.05
N GLN A 247 22.26 -14.31 -17.03
CA GLN A 247 22.41 -14.86 -18.38
C GLN A 247 22.65 -13.75 -19.39
N SER A 248 23.84 -13.16 -19.35
CA SER A 248 24.69 -12.83 -20.51
C SER A 248 25.83 -11.94 -20.04
N GLY A 249 27.05 -12.30 -20.43
CA GLY A 249 28.19 -11.42 -20.25
C GLY A 249 28.06 -10.24 -21.19
N GLU A 250 27.61 -9.10 -20.69
CA GLU A 250 27.90 -7.81 -21.28
C GLU A 250 28.48 -6.90 -20.20
N GLU A 251 29.80 -6.75 -20.24
CA GLU A 251 30.51 -5.63 -19.66
C GLU A 251 30.03 -4.33 -20.31
N ASN A 252 28.90 -3.78 -19.87
CA ASN A 252 28.49 -2.43 -20.25
C ASN A 252 28.69 -1.46 -19.08
N LYS A 253 29.93 -0.96 -18.98
CA LYS A 253 30.22 0.34 -18.36
C LYS A 253 29.41 1.41 -19.09
N GLY A 254 28.22 1.72 -18.59
CA GLY A 254 27.45 2.86 -19.11
C GLY A 254 25.94 2.72 -19.06
N GLN A 255 25.36 2.39 -17.91
CA GLN A 255 23.92 2.59 -17.66
C GLN A 255 23.63 2.64 -16.15
N MET A 256 24.07 3.72 -15.48
CA MET A 256 23.58 4.08 -14.13
C MET A 256 22.19 4.75 -14.18
N GLN A 257 21.49 4.69 -15.32
CA GLN A 257 20.15 5.22 -15.49
C GLN A 257 19.23 4.07 -15.89
N LEU A 258 18.23 3.81 -15.03
CA LEU A 258 17.00 3.05 -15.31
C LEU A 258 16.90 1.56 -14.92
N ASP A 259 17.77 1.03 -14.05
CA ASP A 259 17.50 -0.26 -13.38
C ASP A 259 16.39 -0.16 -12.29
N CYS A 260 15.77 1.01 -12.15
CA CYS A 260 14.57 1.25 -11.36
C CYS A 260 13.28 0.74 -12.06
N GLN A 261 13.35 0.29 -13.32
CA GLN A 261 12.17 -0.10 -14.11
C GLN A 261 11.51 -1.43 -13.72
N ASP A 262 12.14 -2.27 -12.88
CA ASP A 262 11.56 -3.55 -12.45
C ASP A 262 10.75 -3.47 -11.14
N TRP A 263 10.59 -2.24 -10.62
CA TRP A 263 9.65 -1.94 -9.56
C TRP A 263 8.25 -1.77 -10.15
N GLY A 264 7.44 -2.82 -10.11
CA GLY A 264 6.01 -2.63 -10.27
C GLY A 264 5.53 -1.59 -9.24
N ALA A 265 4.76 -0.59 -9.66
CA ALA A 265 4.06 0.30 -8.73
C ALA A 265 3.23 -0.51 -7.70
N ASP A 266 2.87 -1.74 -8.10
CA ASP A 266 2.25 -2.79 -7.30
C ASP A 266 3.06 -3.21 -6.05
N ASP A 267 4.39 -3.31 -6.11
CA ASP A 267 5.17 -3.68 -4.94
C ASP A 267 5.34 -2.52 -3.93
N MET A 268 5.42 -1.29 -4.41
CA MET A 268 5.74 -0.13 -3.55
C MET A 268 4.63 0.23 -2.58
N VAL A 269 3.37 0.26 -3.02
CA VAL A 269 2.26 0.59 -2.09
C VAL A 269 2.11 -0.51 -1.05
N ASP A 270 2.32 -1.78 -1.40
CA ASP A 270 2.18 -2.90 -0.47
C ASP A 270 3.27 -2.85 0.62
N LEU A 271 4.52 -2.59 0.21
CA LEU A 271 5.61 -2.37 1.16
C LEU A 271 5.38 -1.13 2.02
N ASN A 272 4.86 -0.04 1.45
CA ASN A 272 4.51 1.16 2.19
C ASN A 272 3.38 0.93 3.20
N GLU A 273 2.36 0.14 2.84
CA GLU A 273 1.26 -0.22 3.75
C GLU A 273 1.76 -1.08 4.91
N LYS A 274 2.58 -2.10 4.64
CA LYS A 274 3.23 -2.91 5.69
C LYS A 274 4.10 -2.05 6.61
N LEU A 275 4.89 -1.14 6.02
CA LEU A 275 5.77 -0.25 6.78
C LEU A 275 4.97 0.72 7.65
N LEU A 276 3.87 1.28 7.13
CA LEU A 276 2.98 2.14 7.89
C LEU A 276 2.39 1.39 9.10
N GLN A 277 1.91 0.16 8.91
CA GLN A 277 1.37 -0.67 9.99
C GLN A 277 2.41 -0.96 11.09
N TYR A 278 3.65 -1.24 10.70
CA TYR A 278 4.76 -1.43 11.63
C TYR A 278 5.04 -0.15 12.44
N VAL A 279 5.12 1.00 11.77
CA VAL A 279 5.43 2.29 12.40
C VAL A 279 4.33 2.75 13.34
N THR A 280 3.07 2.50 13.02
CA THR A 280 1.93 2.90 13.87
C THR A 280 1.61 1.90 14.98
N GLY A 281 2.36 0.80 15.09
CA GLY A 281 2.16 -0.21 16.12
C GLY A 281 0.90 -1.06 15.90
N CYS A 282 0.31 -1.00 14.70
CA CYS A 282 -0.77 -1.89 14.26
C CYS A 282 -0.19 -3.26 13.84
N THR A 283 0.65 -3.87 14.66
CA THR A 283 1.21 -5.19 14.39
C THR A 283 0.22 -6.26 14.80
N GLU A 284 -0.72 -6.56 13.91
CA GLU A 284 -1.29 -7.89 13.88
C GLU A 284 -0.51 -8.67 12.82
N THR A 285 0.21 -9.69 13.26
CA THR A 285 0.88 -10.66 12.40
C THR A 285 -0.02 -11.00 11.22
N THR A 286 0.40 -10.60 10.02
CA THR A 286 -0.20 -10.89 8.71
C THR A 286 -0.12 -12.38 8.39
N GLN A 287 -0.63 -13.24 9.27
CA GLN A 287 -0.89 -14.66 8.97
C GLN A 287 -2.15 -14.84 8.10
N GLY A 288 -2.89 -13.77 7.81
CA GLY A 288 -4.19 -13.82 7.11
C GLY A 288 -4.24 -13.31 5.66
N MET A 289 -3.23 -12.56 5.17
CA MET A 289 -3.19 -12.13 3.77
C MET A 289 -2.26 -13.05 2.98
N ARG A 290 -2.71 -14.30 2.81
CA ARG A 290 -2.33 -15.03 1.59
C ARG A 290 -3.15 -14.38 0.48
N ASP A 291 -2.54 -13.46 -0.26
CA ASP A 291 -3.06 -13.13 -1.58
C ASP A 291 -3.29 -14.46 -2.30
N GLY A 292 -4.50 -14.61 -2.86
CA GLY A 292 -4.90 -15.77 -3.63
C GLY A 292 -4.18 -15.83 -4.98
N ASP A 293 -2.86 -15.74 -4.96
CA ASP A 293 -2.02 -16.20 -6.06
C ASP A 293 -1.59 -17.63 -5.72
N ASN A 294 -2.40 -18.58 -6.19
CA ASN A 294 -2.06 -20.00 -6.22
C ASN A 294 -0.93 -20.26 -7.24
N THR A 295 0.21 -19.60 -7.03
CA THR A 295 1.45 -19.86 -7.74
C THR A 295 2.43 -20.37 -6.68
N GLY A 296 2.67 -21.69 -6.71
CA GLY A 296 3.17 -22.49 -5.58
C GLY A 296 4.41 -21.99 -4.84
N ASP A 297 4.48 -22.37 -3.55
CA ASP A 297 5.67 -22.46 -2.69
C ASP A 297 6.74 -21.35 -2.81
N CYS A 298 6.32 -20.10 -2.97
CA CYS A 298 7.24 -18.98 -2.92
C CYS A 298 7.40 -18.51 -1.47
N GLU A 299 8.47 -18.96 -0.81
CA GLU A 299 8.82 -18.50 0.54
C GLU A 299 9.08 -16.98 0.50
N VAL A 300 8.36 -16.25 1.36
CA VAL A 300 8.40 -14.79 1.46
C VAL A 300 9.04 -14.42 2.78
N VAL A 301 10.02 -13.52 2.73
CA VAL A 301 10.75 -13.04 3.92
C VAL A 301 10.70 -11.52 3.96
N ASP A 302 10.39 -10.96 5.12
CA ASP A 302 10.40 -9.52 5.34
C ASP A 302 10.96 -9.15 6.71
N ALA A 303 11.51 -7.94 6.80
CA ALA A 303 12.01 -7.39 8.05
C ALA A 303 11.88 -5.87 8.05
N CYS A 304 11.34 -5.33 9.13
CA CYS A 304 11.27 -3.89 9.36
C CYS A 304 12.38 -3.44 10.31
N VAL A 305 13.03 -2.34 9.97
CA VAL A 305 14.21 -1.82 10.67
C VAL A 305 14.01 -0.34 10.96
N CYS A 306 14.35 0.09 12.18
CA CYS A 306 14.34 1.48 12.60
C CYS A 306 15.78 2.04 12.61
N PHE A 307 15.94 3.29 12.21
CA PHE A 307 17.21 4.02 12.18
C PHE A 307 17.06 5.37 12.88
N GLU A 308 18.12 5.78 13.56
CA GLU A 308 18.27 7.13 14.08
C GLU A 308 19.10 7.95 13.09
N PRO A 309 18.51 8.94 12.40
CA PRO A 309 19.25 9.74 11.43
C PRO A 309 20.22 10.70 12.15
N ASN A 310 21.45 10.76 11.65
CA ASN A 310 22.43 11.77 12.05
C ASN A 310 22.15 13.13 11.38
N GLU A 311 22.98 14.14 11.68
CA GLU A 311 22.85 15.50 11.10
C GLU A 311 22.93 15.53 9.57
N ARG A 312 23.53 14.51 8.94
CA ARG A 312 23.64 14.37 7.48
C ARG A 312 22.48 13.58 6.88
N GLY A 313 21.47 13.19 7.68
CA GLY A 313 20.36 12.36 7.24
C GLY A 313 20.75 10.91 6.96
N GLN A 314 21.81 10.40 7.58
CA GLN A 314 22.23 9.01 7.48
C GLN A 314 21.88 8.26 8.77
N GLY A 315 21.29 7.08 8.65
CA GLY A 315 21.00 6.20 9.76
C GLY A 315 21.65 4.83 9.58
N PHE A 316 22.11 4.23 10.67
CA PHE A 316 22.71 2.89 10.68
C PHE A 316 21.90 1.96 11.57
N SER A 317 21.71 0.71 11.13
CA SER A 317 21.00 -0.30 11.89
C SER A 317 21.34 -1.69 11.38
N ASN A 318 20.99 -2.73 12.14
CA ASN A 318 21.27 -4.12 11.77
C ASN A 318 19.98 -4.90 11.61
N CYS A 319 19.99 -5.89 10.72
CA CYS A 319 18.84 -6.71 10.39
C CYS A 319 19.24 -8.17 10.22
N VAL A 320 18.33 -9.09 10.51
CA VAL A 320 18.47 -10.51 10.18
C VAL A 320 17.27 -10.92 9.33
N LEU A 321 17.55 -11.49 8.15
CA LEU A 321 16.55 -12.05 7.25
C LEU A 321 16.66 -13.58 7.27
N ASP A 322 15.53 -14.25 7.47
CA ASP A 322 15.49 -15.71 7.43
C ASP A 322 15.43 -16.24 6.00
N VAL A 323 16.58 -16.34 5.34
CA VAL A 323 16.72 -16.90 3.99
C VAL A 323 17.18 -18.35 4.01
N SER A 324 17.00 -19.05 5.13
CA SER A 324 17.60 -20.36 5.36
C SER A 324 17.10 -21.43 4.37
N ALA A 325 15.84 -21.36 3.97
CA ALA A 325 15.22 -22.26 3.01
C ALA A 325 15.28 -21.78 1.55
N PHE A 326 15.94 -20.64 1.28
CA PHE A 326 16.12 -20.17 -0.10
C PHE A 326 16.98 -21.15 -0.92
N PRO A 327 16.63 -21.40 -2.19
CA PRO A 327 17.46 -22.20 -3.07
C PRO A 327 18.80 -21.53 -3.37
N VAL A 328 19.70 -22.29 -3.98
CA VAL A 328 20.98 -21.77 -4.46
C VAL A 328 20.72 -20.82 -5.63
N GLY A 329 21.20 -19.59 -5.51
CA GLY A 329 20.90 -18.54 -6.47
C GLY A 329 21.29 -17.17 -5.94
N SER A 330 21.17 -16.16 -6.80
CA SER A 330 21.31 -14.76 -6.39
C SER A 330 19.95 -14.10 -6.36
N TYR A 331 19.64 -13.38 -5.29
CA TYR A 331 18.32 -12.82 -5.04
C TYR A 331 18.43 -11.32 -4.76
N ARG A 332 17.53 -10.54 -5.35
CA ARG A 332 17.43 -9.11 -5.07
C ARG A 332 16.52 -8.89 -3.86
N ILE A 333 16.99 -8.11 -2.90
CA ILE A 333 16.17 -7.66 -1.78
C ILE A 333 15.49 -6.37 -2.22
N LYS A 334 14.17 -6.42 -2.38
CA LYS A 334 13.34 -5.24 -2.52
C LYS A 334 13.27 -4.54 -1.17
N TRP A 335 13.31 -3.22 -1.16
CA TRP A 335 13.16 -2.40 0.01
C TRP A 335 12.28 -1.16 -0.23
N HIS A 336 11.65 -0.67 0.82
CA HIS A 336 10.97 0.63 0.84
C HIS A 336 11.28 1.33 2.15
N SER A 337 11.25 2.67 2.18
CA SER A 337 11.54 3.40 3.40
C SER A 337 10.59 4.57 3.64
N CYS A 338 10.56 5.01 4.90
CA CYS A 338 9.77 6.15 5.33
C CYS A 338 10.50 6.92 6.43
N CYS A 339 10.00 8.10 6.73
CA CYS A 339 10.42 8.89 7.86
C CYS A 339 9.24 9.40 8.66
N MET A 340 9.50 9.63 9.95
CA MET A 340 8.56 10.27 10.86
C MET A 340 9.06 11.66 11.19
N ASP A 341 8.18 12.66 11.10
CA ASP A 341 8.52 14.00 11.57
C ASP A 341 8.31 14.16 13.08
N ASP A 342 8.67 15.32 13.60
CA ASP A 342 8.54 15.72 15.00
C ASP A 342 7.09 15.84 15.48
N LYS A 343 6.12 15.86 14.56
CA LYS A 343 4.68 15.83 14.84
C LYS A 343 4.11 14.41 14.78
N GLY A 344 4.95 13.41 14.49
CA GLY A 344 4.52 12.02 14.33
C GLY A 344 3.76 11.77 13.03
N SER A 345 3.93 12.61 12.00
CA SER A 345 3.40 12.33 10.67
C SER A 345 4.33 11.41 9.91
N TYR A 346 3.72 10.46 9.19
CA TYR A 346 4.39 9.51 8.31
C TYR A 346 4.64 10.12 6.93
N TRP A 347 5.85 9.96 6.42
CA TRP A 347 6.25 10.38 5.08
C TRP A 347 6.97 9.23 4.37
N SER A 348 6.47 8.84 3.21
CA SER A 348 7.10 7.83 2.36
C SER A 348 8.34 8.41 1.69
N LEU A 349 9.38 7.60 1.47
CA LEU A 349 10.60 8.02 0.80
C LEU A 349 10.81 7.19 -0.46
N LEU A 350 11.04 7.87 -1.58
CA LEU A 350 11.27 7.18 -2.85
C LEU A 350 12.66 6.53 -2.87
N PRO A 351 12.77 5.24 -3.21
CA PRO A 351 14.06 4.57 -3.33
C PRO A 351 14.81 5.04 -4.58
N LEU A 352 16.10 5.37 -4.43
CA LEU A 352 16.96 5.80 -5.54
C LEU A 352 17.84 4.67 -6.10
N ASN A 353 17.92 3.53 -5.42
CA ASN A 353 18.68 2.36 -5.85
C ASN A 353 17.86 1.07 -5.69
N ALA A 354 18.14 0.08 -6.54
CA ALA A 354 17.35 -1.14 -6.67
C ALA A 354 17.38 -2.09 -5.45
N GLY A 355 18.25 -1.82 -4.46
CA GLY A 355 18.42 -2.62 -3.26
C GLY A 355 19.60 -3.60 -3.34
N PRO A 356 19.98 -4.20 -2.21
CA PRO A 356 21.10 -5.13 -2.14
C PRO A 356 20.76 -6.49 -2.78
N VAL A 357 21.80 -7.15 -3.31
CA VAL A 357 21.72 -8.51 -3.87
C VAL A 357 22.56 -9.43 -3.00
N PHE A 358 22.02 -10.58 -2.65
CA PHE A 358 22.75 -11.64 -1.95
C PHE A 358 22.75 -12.94 -2.75
N THR A 359 23.78 -13.75 -2.56
CA THR A 359 23.93 -15.05 -3.23
C THR A 359 23.98 -16.18 -2.21
N VAL A 360 23.04 -17.11 -2.33
CA VAL A 360 23.01 -18.38 -1.60
C VAL A 360 23.90 -19.39 -2.31
N ARG A 361 24.92 -19.89 -1.62
CA ARG A 361 25.85 -20.91 -2.10
C ARG A 361 25.54 -22.25 -1.44
N LYS A 362 25.83 -23.35 -2.14
CA LYS A 362 25.79 -24.68 -1.51
C LYS A 362 26.82 -24.74 -0.38
N SER A 363 26.40 -25.31 0.74
CA SER A 363 27.32 -25.71 1.80
C SER A 363 28.24 -26.80 1.23
N SER A 364 29.50 -26.46 0.97
CA SER A 364 30.51 -27.44 0.60
C SER A 364 30.95 -28.18 1.86
N VAL A 365 30.20 -29.22 2.24
CA VAL A 365 30.47 -30.03 3.42
C VAL A 365 30.68 -31.49 3.00
N PHE A 366 31.97 -31.86 3.05
CA PHE A 366 32.63 -33.18 2.97
C PHE A 366 32.61 -33.96 1.63
N GLY A 367 33.77 -33.96 0.98
CA GLY A 367 34.26 -35.13 0.24
C GLY A 367 35.02 -36.08 1.15
#